data_AF-A0A0N1C2C2-F1
#
_entry.id   AF-A0A0N1C2C2-F1
#
_cell.length_a   1.000
_cell.length_b   1.000
_cell.length_c   1.000
_cell.angle_alpha   90.00
_cell.angle_beta   90.00
_cell.angle_gamma   90.00
#
_symmetry.space_group_name_H-M   'P 1'
#
loop_
_entity.id
_entity.type
_entity.pdbx_description
1 polymer ?
#
loop_
_entity_poly.entity_id
_entity_poly.type
_entity_poly.pdbx_seq_one_letter_code
_entity_poly.pdbx_strand_id
1 'polypeptide(L)'
;MANHAETTAVVEHGDGGVEHHVEPSALGLGPGAWAALAMVVFLGILVWKKVPGVIVGGLDKQIDAIRKQLDEAKVLRAEAEKLRAEYAAKIANAEKDAASMVEHAKSEAAAIVTKAEADATAMIARREKMAADKIGAAERAAVDELRAKAAEAATAAARNLIAKNHSAGADKALVDGAIAGLVN
;
A
#
# COMPACT_ATOMS: atom_id res chain seq x y z
N MET A 1 85.42 15.59 69.22
CA MET A 1 84.96 14.20 69.49
C MET A 1 83.83 13.90 68.51
N ALA A 2 83.69 12.78 67.83
CA ALA A 2 84.56 11.72 67.34
C ALA A 2 83.69 10.92 66.33
N ASN A 3 84.35 10.25 65.40
CA ASN A 3 83.87 9.50 64.23
C ASN A 3 82.77 8.42 64.42
N HIS A 4 82.21 8.03 63.25
CA HIS A 4 81.91 6.68 62.73
C HIS A 4 80.44 6.50 62.32
N ALA A 5 80.05 5.88 61.20
CA ALA A 5 80.72 5.38 60.00
C ALA A 5 79.60 5.02 58.99
N GLU A 6 79.83 5.24 57.70
CA GLU A 6 78.97 4.80 56.59
C GLU A 6 79.09 3.28 56.36
N THR A 7 78.07 2.62 55.78
CA THR A 7 78.24 1.55 54.77
C THR A 7 76.92 1.30 54.01
N THR A 8 76.93 1.63 52.72
CA THR A 8 76.03 1.15 51.67
C THR A 8 76.55 -0.16 51.09
N ALA A 9 75.70 -1.17 50.89
CA ALA A 9 76.08 -2.40 50.18
C ALA A 9 75.64 -2.33 48.71
N VAL A 10 76.60 -2.07 47.83
CA VAL A 10 76.55 -2.31 46.38
C VAL A 10 77.12 -3.71 46.15
N VAL A 11 76.42 -4.56 45.41
CA VAL A 11 76.93 -5.88 44.99
C VAL A 11 77.57 -5.71 43.61
N GLU A 12 78.89 -5.54 43.59
CA GLU A 12 79.73 -5.77 42.41
C GLU A 12 79.97 -7.28 42.24
N HIS A 13 79.86 -7.75 40.99
CA HIS A 13 80.33 -9.07 40.58
C HIS A 13 81.83 -8.96 40.29
N GLY A 14 82.65 -9.39 41.24
CA GLY A 14 84.09 -9.41 41.12
C GLY A 14 84.58 -10.49 40.16
N ASP A 15 85.45 -10.07 39.25
CA ASP A 15 86.26 -10.88 38.34
C ASP A 15 87.22 -11.76 39.15
N GLY A 16 87.19 -13.07 38.93
CA GLY A 16 87.96 -14.04 39.72
C GLY A 16 88.23 -15.33 38.95
N GLY A 17 89.50 -15.51 38.59
CA GLY A 17 90.11 -16.82 38.32
C GLY A 17 89.91 -17.35 36.91
N VAL A 18 90.98 -17.30 36.11
CA VAL A 18 91.09 -18.03 34.84
C VAL A 18 91.11 -19.53 35.16
N GLU A 19 89.94 -20.14 35.26
CA GLU A 19 89.79 -21.58 35.20
C GLU A 19 90.12 -22.04 33.79
N HIS A 20 91.12 -22.91 33.67
CA HIS A 20 91.38 -23.65 32.45
C HIS A 20 90.23 -24.64 32.20
N HIS A 21 89.13 -24.14 31.62
CA HIS A 21 88.17 -25.00 30.94
C HIS A 21 88.88 -25.62 29.73
N VAL A 22 89.38 -26.85 29.90
CA VAL A 22 89.79 -27.67 28.77
C VAL A 22 88.53 -27.97 27.99
N GLU A 23 88.25 -27.14 26.98
CA GLU A 23 87.13 -27.37 26.09
C GLU A 23 87.34 -28.73 25.42
N PRO A 24 86.41 -29.70 25.57
CA PRO A 24 86.51 -30.97 24.88
C PRO A 24 86.40 -30.71 23.38
N SER A 25 87.54 -30.63 22.70
CA SER A 25 87.61 -30.46 21.26
C SER A 25 87.60 -31.84 20.61
N ALA A 26 86.52 -32.15 19.91
CA ALA A 26 86.48 -33.29 19.01
C ALA A 26 86.91 -32.82 17.61
N LEU A 27 87.90 -33.49 17.02
CA LEU A 27 88.42 -33.21 15.65
C LEU A 27 88.96 -31.78 15.45
N GLY A 28 89.54 -31.15 16.49
CA GLY A 28 90.19 -29.82 16.37
C GLY A 28 89.24 -28.62 16.32
N LEU A 29 87.94 -28.85 16.56
CA LEU A 29 86.91 -27.82 16.63
C LEU A 29 86.44 -27.66 18.08
N GLY A 30 86.36 -26.41 18.56
CA GLY A 30 85.83 -26.11 19.89
C GLY A 30 84.32 -26.38 20.01
N PRO A 31 83.78 -26.51 21.22
CA PRO A 31 82.36 -26.69 21.50
C PRO A 31 81.46 -25.67 20.80
N GLY A 32 81.88 -24.41 20.71
CA GLY A 32 81.14 -23.37 19.98
C GLY A 32 81.01 -23.65 18.47
N ALA A 33 82.02 -24.26 17.84
CA ALA A 33 81.97 -24.63 16.43
C ALA A 33 81.04 -25.82 16.17
N TRP A 34 81.01 -26.80 17.07
CA TRP A 34 80.04 -27.89 17.03
C TRP A 34 78.60 -27.40 17.28
N ALA A 35 78.41 -26.44 18.19
CA ALA A 35 77.11 -25.79 18.41
C ALA A 35 76.65 -24.99 17.17
N ALA A 36 77.55 -24.24 16.54
CA ALA A 36 77.28 -23.53 15.29
C ALA A 36 76.93 -24.51 14.14
N LEU A 37 77.66 -25.62 14.01
CA LEU A 37 77.36 -26.67 13.04
C LEU A 37 75.98 -27.31 13.30
N ALA A 38 75.66 -27.63 14.55
CA ALA A 38 74.35 -28.15 14.94
C ALA A 38 73.21 -27.14 14.64
N MET A 39 73.43 -25.85 14.89
CA MET A 39 72.49 -24.78 14.56
C MET A 39 72.28 -24.65 13.04
N VAL A 40 73.35 -24.74 12.25
CA VAL A 40 73.26 -24.69 10.78
C VAL A 40 72.50 -25.91 10.24
N VAL A 41 72.78 -27.11 10.76
CA VAL A 41 72.04 -28.33 10.38
C VAL A 41 70.57 -28.22 10.78
N PHE A 42 70.26 -27.71 11.97
CA PHE A 42 68.89 -27.48 12.43
C PHE A 42 68.13 -26.48 11.54
N LEU A 43 68.73 -25.33 11.24
CA LEU A 43 68.16 -24.35 10.31
C LEU A 43 67.99 -24.93 8.90
N GLY A 44 68.97 -25.71 8.42
CA GLY A 44 68.88 -26.42 7.15
C GLY A 44 67.70 -27.41 7.11
N ILE A 45 67.47 -28.16 8.18
CA ILE A 45 66.32 -29.05 8.30
C ILE A 45 65.00 -28.27 8.34
N LEU A 46 64.93 -27.14 9.05
CA LEU A 46 63.73 -26.29 9.09
C LEU A 46 63.37 -25.70 7.72
N VAL A 47 64.38 -25.27 6.96
CA VAL A 47 64.22 -24.79 5.59
C VAL A 47 63.81 -25.93 4.66
N TRP A 48 64.45 -27.10 4.77
CA TRP A 48 64.11 -28.29 3.97
C TRP A 48 62.68 -28.79 4.25
N LYS A 49 62.24 -28.74 5.50
CA LYS A 49 60.87 -29.04 5.93
C LYS A 49 59.88 -27.88 5.71
N LYS A 50 60.33 -26.77 5.13
CA LYS A 50 59.50 -25.61 4.74
C LYS A 50 58.70 -24.99 5.88
N VAL A 51 59.20 -25.08 7.12
CA VAL A 51 58.52 -24.52 8.30
C VAL A 51 58.22 -23.01 8.15
N PRO A 52 59.14 -22.17 7.63
CA PRO A 52 58.82 -20.76 7.39
C PRO A 52 57.67 -20.54 6.40
N GLY A 53 57.56 -21.37 5.37
CA GLY A 53 56.48 -21.30 4.38
C GLY A 53 55.11 -21.68 4.94
N VAL A 54 55.06 -22.62 5.89
CA VAL A 54 53.81 -23.01 6.58
C VAL A 54 53.30 -21.87 7.46
N ILE A 55 54.20 -21.15 8.14
CA ILE A 55 53.84 -20.00 8.98
C ILE A 55 53.29 -18.86 8.11
N VAL A 56 54.02 -18.47 7.05
CA VAL A 56 53.58 -17.41 6.12
C VAL A 56 52.26 -17.78 5.46
N GLY A 57 52.13 -19.01 4.95
CA GLY A 57 50.88 -19.48 4.34
C GLY A 57 49.69 -19.54 5.32
N GLY A 58 49.94 -19.75 6.63
CA GLY A 58 48.92 -19.66 7.66
C GLY A 58 48.42 -18.23 7.89
N LEU A 59 49.34 -17.26 7.88
CA LEU A 59 49.00 -15.84 7.97
C LEU A 59 48.24 -15.37 6.72
N ASP A 60 48.70 -15.75 5.52
CA ASP A 60 48.03 -15.41 4.26
C ASP A 60 46.59 -15.96 4.22
N LYS A 61 46.39 -17.21 4.68
CA LYS A 61 45.03 -17.78 4.81
C LYS A 61 44.13 -16.98 5.75
N GLN A 62 44.67 -16.48 6.86
CA GLN A 62 43.90 -15.63 7.77
C GLN A 62 43.57 -14.29 7.14
N ILE A 63 44.52 -13.66 6.43
CA ILE A 63 44.30 -12.42 5.70
C ILE A 63 43.19 -12.60 4.66
N ASP A 64 43.23 -13.68 3.88
CA ASP A 64 42.22 -13.96 2.86
C ASP A 64 40.85 -14.28 3.47
N ALA A 65 40.81 -15.00 4.60
CA ALA A 65 39.57 -15.24 5.34
C ALA A 65 38.95 -13.93 5.86
N ILE A 66 39.75 -13.04 6.44
CA ILE A 66 39.30 -11.74 6.93
C ILE A 66 38.84 -10.84 5.77
N ARG A 67 39.57 -10.82 4.66
CA ARG A 67 39.17 -10.09 3.45
C ARG A 67 37.82 -10.58 2.94
N LYS A 68 37.64 -11.89 2.82
CA LYS A 68 36.38 -12.49 2.41
C LYS A 68 35.23 -12.12 3.35
N GLN A 69 35.42 -12.23 4.66
CA GLN A 69 34.41 -11.82 5.64
C GLN A 69 34.07 -10.33 5.56
N LEU A 70 35.08 -9.47 5.36
CA LEU A 70 34.86 -8.03 5.21
C LEU A 70 34.10 -7.70 3.94
N ASP A 71 34.38 -8.38 2.84
CA ASP A 71 33.67 -8.18 1.58
C ASP A 71 32.24 -8.71 1.64
N GLU A 72 32.01 -9.87 2.25
CA GLU A 72 30.66 -10.37 2.56
C GLU A 72 29.88 -9.39 3.44
N ALA A 73 30.51 -8.82 4.47
CA ALA A 73 29.89 -7.82 5.33
C ALA A 73 29.55 -6.53 4.58
N LYS A 74 30.41 -6.06 3.67
CA LYS A 74 30.13 -4.90 2.82
C LYS A 74 28.96 -5.17 1.87
N VAL A 75 28.91 -6.34 1.25
CA VAL A 75 27.81 -6.74 0.37
C VAL A 75 26.51 -6.80 1.17
N LEU A 76 26.51 -7.44 2.33
CA LEU A 76 25.34 -7.53 3.19
C LEU A 76 24.85 -6.15 3.66
N ARG A 77 25.77 -5.24 3.95
CA ARG A 77 25.43 -3.85 4.28
C ARG A 77 24.82 -3.12 3.08
N ALA A 78 25.40 -3.27 1.89
CA ALA A 78 24.86 -2.66 0.67
C ALA A 78 23.46 -3.20 0.34
N GLU A 79 23.24 -4.50 0.51
CA GLU A 79 21.92 -5.13 0.36
C GLU A 79 20.92 -4.61 1.40
N ALA A 80 21.33 -4.47 2.67
CA ALA A 80 20.47 -3.92 3.71
C ALA A 80 20.11 -2.44 3.46
N GLU A 81 21.07 -1.63 3.00
CA GLU A 81 20.85 -0.23 2.65
C GLU A 81 19.92 -0.12 1.42
N LYS A 82 20.12 -0.96 0.40
CA LYS A 82 19.23 -1.05 -0.76
C LYS A 82 17.82 -1.44 -0.36
N LEU A 83 17.69 -2.49 0.46
CA LEU A 83 16.39 -2.97 0.94
C LEU A 83 15.68 -1.88 1.75
N ARG A 84 16.40 -1.19 2.64
CA ARG A 84 15.85 -0.05 3.40
C ARG A 84 15.36 1.06 2.48
N ALA A 85 16.11 1.41 1.43
CA ALA A 85 15.70 2.42 0.46
C ALA A 85 14.45 1.98 -0.32
N GLU A 86 14.37 0.71 -0.73
CA GLU A 86 13.20 0.14 -1.40
C GLU A 86 11.96 0.18 -0.51
N TYR A 87 12.06 -0.22 0.77
CA TYR A 87 10.94 -0.13 1.70
C TYR A 87 10.52 1.32 1.98
N ALA A 88 11.48 2.23 2.16
CA ALA A 88 11.16 3.65 2.34
C ALA A 88 10.41 4.24 1.13
N ALA A 89 10.88 3.92 -0.08
CA ALA A 89 10.20 4.33 -1.31
C ALA A 89 8.81 3.67 -1.43
N LYS A 90 8.67 2.39 -1.06
CA LYS A 90 7.40 1.68 -1.09
C LYS A 90 6.39 2.27 -0.09
N ILE A 91 6.83 2.67 1.10
CA ILE A 91 5.99 3.33 2.09
C ILE A 91 5.54 4.70 1.56
N ALA A 92 6.45 5.52 1.05
CA ALA A 92 6.12 6.83 0.49
C ALA A 92 5.14 6.73 -0.70
N ASN A 93 5.32 5.73 -1.57
CA ASN A 93 4.39 5.47 -2.65
C ASN A 93 3.03 4.98 -2.13
N ALA A 94 3.01 4.08 -1.14
CA ALA A 94 1.76 3.60 -0.56
C ALA A 94 0.97 4.73 0.13
N GLU A 95 1.65 5.66 0.82
CA GLU A 95 1.02 6.85 1.40
C GLU A 95 0.43 7.76 0.33
N LYS A 96 1.18 8.00 -0.77
CA LYS A 96 0.70 8.78 -1.92
C LYS A 96 -0.51 8.11 -2.59
N ASP A 97 -0.45 6.81 -2.81
CA ASP A 97 -1.53 6.04 -3.41
C ASP A 97 -2.77 6.05 -2.52
N ALA A 98 -2.60 5.88 -1.20
CA ALA A 98 -3.70 5.99 -0.24
C ALA A 98 -4.33 7.39 -0.24
N ALA A 99 -3.51 8.45 -0.26
CA ALA A 99 -4.01 9.82 -0.36
C ALA A 99 -4.78 10.06 -1.66
N SER A 100 -4.26 9.56 -2.78
CA SER A 100 -4.92 9.60 -4.10
C SER A 100 -6.24 8.83 -4.07
N MET A 101 -6.27 7.62 -3.51
CA MET A 101 -7.48 6.81 -3.36
C MET A 101 -8.55 7.54 -2.53
N VAL A 102 -8.17 8.18 -1.44
CA VAL A 102 -9.12 8.96 -0.61
C VAL A 102 -9.67 10.15 -1.37
N GLU A 103 -8.83 10.86 -2.12
CA GLU A 103 -9.27 12.01 -2.91
C GLU A 103 -10.21 11.59 -4.06
N HIS A 104 -9.87 10.52 -4.78
CA HIS A 104 -10.73 9.92 -5.78
C HIS A 104 -12.07 9.47 -5.19
N ALA A 105 -12.05 8.79 -4.05
CA ALA A 105 -13.27 8.36 -3.37
C ALA A 105 -14.16 9.54 -2.95
N LYS A 106 -13.58 10.65 -2.48
CA LYS A 106 -14.34 11.88 -2.15
C LYS A 106 -14.94 12.51 -3.40
N SER A 107 -14.17 12.62 -4.47
CA SER A 107 -14.65 13.16 -5.74
C SER A 107 -15.79 12.31 -6.33
N GLU A 108 -15.66 10.99 -6.29
CA GLU A 108 -16.70 10.06 -6.73
C GLU A 108 -17.95 10.15 -5.85
N ALA A 109 -17.79 10.20 -4.53
CA ALA A 109 -18.91 10.36 -3.61
C ALA A 109 -19.66 11.68 -3.88
N ALA A 110 -18.95 12.80 -4.06
CA ALA A 110 -19.56 14.07 -4.42
C ALA A 110 -20.33 14.00 -5.74
N ALA A 111 -19.73 13.38 -6.78
CA ALA A 111 -20.39 13.20 -8.07
C ALA A 111 -21.65 12.31 -7.97
N ILE A 112 -21.62 11.25 -7.16
CA ILE A 112 -22.77 10.39 -6.90
C ILE A 112 -23.89 11.18 -6.20
N VAL A 113 -23.57 11.99 -5.20
CA VAL A 113 -24.56 12.82 -4.50
C VAL A 113 -25.20 13.82 -5.46
N THR A 114 -24.40 14.57 -6.23
CA THR A 114 -24.93 15.52 -7.21
C THR A 114 -25.81 14.83 -8.26
N LYS A 115 -25.39 13.64 -8.75
CA LYS A 115 -26.21 12.87 -9.68
C LYS A 115 -27.50 12.37 -9.05
N ALA A 116 -27.44 11.88 -7.82
CA ALA A 116 -28.61 11.39 -7.09
C ALA A 116 -29.62 12.52 -6.83
N GLU A 117 -29.15 13.72 -6.48
CA GLU A 117 -29.99 14.91 -6.34
C GLU A 117 -30.66 15.27 -7.68
N ALA A 118 -29.89 15.34 -8.76
CA ALA A 118 -30.43 15.63 -10.09
C ALA A 118 -31.48 14.58 -10.54
N ASP A 119 -31.19 13.29 -10.33
CA ASP A 119 -32.09 12.19 -10.67
C ASP A 119 -33.36 12.21 -9.80
N ALA A 120 -33.24 12.57 -8.51
CA ALA A 120 -34.37 12.72 -7.61
C ALA A 120 -35.27 13.89 -8.03
N THR A 121 -34.70 15.06 -8.32
CA THR A 121 -35.45 16.21 -8.85
C THR A 121 -36.15 15.86 -10.16
N ALA A 122 -35.46 15.18 -11.07
CA ALA A 122 -36.06 14.73 -12.33
C ALA A 122 -37.19 13.71 -12.11
N MET A 123 -37.06 12.80 -11.14
CA MET A 123 -38.13 11.87 -10.77
C MET A 123 -39.34 12.59 -10.19
N ILE A 124 -39.14 13.58 -9.31
CA ILE A 124 -40.22 14.37 -8.73
C ILE A 124 -40.96 15.12 -9.84
N ALA A 125 -40.24 15.83 -10.72
CA ALA A 125 -40.84 16.56 -11.83
C ALA A 125 -41.65 15.65 -12.77
N ARG A 126 -41.14 14.43 -13.06
CA ARG A 126 -41.91 13.44 -13.84
C ARG A 126 -43.17 12.99 -13.12
N ARG A 127 -43.10 12.75 -11.81
CA ARG A 127 -44.27 12.35 -11.00
C ARG A 127 -45.31 13.45 -10.92
N GLU A 128 -44.87 14.69 -10.74
CA GLU A 128 -45.74 15.86 -10.73
C GLU A 128 -46.47 16.00 -12.08
N LYS A 129 -45.74 15.91 -13.19
CA LYS A 129 -46.35 15.94 -14.53
C LYS A 129 -47.37 14.81 -14.72
N MET A 130 -47.03 13.57 -14.36
CA MET A 130 -47.98 12.45 -14.45
C MET A 130 -49.23 12.66 -13.57
N ALA A 131 -49.08 13.26 -12.39
CA ALA A 131 -50.20 13.59 -11.53
C ALA A 131 -51.07 14.69 -12.15
N ALA A 132 -50.47 15.77 -12.65
CA ALA A 132 -51.16 16.84 -13.35
C ALA A 132 -51.91 16.33 -14.59
N ASP A 133 -51.28 15.48 -15.40
CA ASP A 133 -51.89 14.85 -16.58
C ASP A 133 -53.09 13.97 -16.18
N LYS A 134 -52.98 13.20 -15.09
CA LYS A 134 -54.08 12.39 -14.54
C LYS A 134 -55.23 13.24 -14.02
N ILE A 135 -54.92 14.33 -13.30
CA ILE A 135 -55.93 15.28 -12.82
C ILE A 135 -56.67 15.89 -14.01
N GLY A 136 -55.95 16.41 -15.00
CA GLY A 136 -56.58 16.99 -16.20
C GLY A 136 -57.38 15.97 -17.03
N ALA A 137 -56.99 14.69 -17.04
CA ALA A 137 -57.81 13.63 -17.63
C ALA A 137 -59.09 13.37 -16.82
N ALA A 138 -58.99 13.28 -15.49
CA ALA A 138 -60.13 13.08 -14.60
C ALA A 138 -61.11 14.25 -14.63
N GLU A 139 -60.62 15.49 -14.68
CA GLU A 139 -61.45 16.69 -14.80
C GLU A 139 -62.26 16.69 -16.10
N ARG A 140 -61.63 16.36 -17.24
CA ARG A 140 -62.33 16.24 -18.53
C ARG A 140 -63.40 15.15 -18.47
N ALA A 141 -63.06 13.98 -17.93
CA ALA A 141 -64.01 12.89 -17.78
C ALA A 141 -65.21 13.28 -16.87
N ALA A 142 -64.96 13.98 -15.76
CA ALA A 142 -66.00 14.44 -14.85
C ALA A 142 -66.93 15.48 -15.50
N VAL A 143 -66.38 16.41 -16.31
CA VAL A 143 -67.17 17.38 -17.06
C VAL A 143 -68.05 16.68 -18.09
N ASP A 144 -67.52 15.68 -18.80
CA ASP A 144 -68.29 14.93 -19.79
C ASP A 144 -69.38 14.07 -19.12
N GLU A 145 -69.09 13.45 -17.97
CA GLU A 145 -70.08 12.74 -17.17
C GLU A 145 -71.20 13.68 -16.67
N LEU A 146 -70.85 14.88 -16.20
CA LEU A 146 -71.83 15.87 -15.76
C LEU A 146 -72.74 16.32 -16.91
N ARG A 147 -72.17 16.54 -18.11
CA ARG A 147 -72.93 16.88 -19.32
C ARG A 147 -73.88 15.75 -19.71
N ALA A 148 -73.41 14.50 -19.68
CA ALA A 148 -74.24 13.34 -19.97
C ALA A 148 -75.43 13.25 -18.99
N LYS A 149 -75.17 13.35 -17.67
CA LYS A 149 -76.22 13.35 -16.64
C LYS A 149 -77.20 14.51 -16.81
N ALA A 150 -76.74 15.70 -17.15
CA ALA A 150 -77.60 16.86 -17.41
C ALA A 150 -78.49 16.63 -18.65
N ALA A 151 -77.94 16.07 -19.73
CA ALA A 151 -78.69 15.74 -20.93
C ALA A 151 -79.74 14.64 -20.66
N GLU A 152 -79.39 13.62 -19.88
CA GLU A 152 -80.32 12.57 -19.45
C GLU A 152 -81.46 13.15 -18.60
N ALA A 153 -81.14 13.99 -17.61
CA ALA A 153 -82.13 14.64 -16.75
C ALA A 153 -83.06 15.56 -17.56
N ALA A 154 -82.51 16.37 -18.49
CA ALA A 154 -83.29 17.22 -19.38
C ALA A 154 -84.21 16.39 -20.29
N THR A 155 -83.70 15.30 -20.86
CA THR A 155 -84.48 14.40 -21.72
C THR A 155 -85.58 13.70 -20.93
N ALA A 156 -85.31 13.26 -19.70
CA ALA A 156 -86.29 12.66 -18.82
C ALA A 156 -87.39 13.67 -18.42
N ALA A 157 -87.01 14.90 -18.10
CA ALA A 157 -87.95 15.98 -17.81
C ALA A 157 -88.83 16.32 -19.03
N ALA A 158 -88.22 16.42 -20.23
CA ALA A 158 -88.93 16.64 -21.48
C ALA A 158 -89.92 15.51 -21.78
N ARG A 159 -89.50 14.24 -21.63
CA ARG A 159 -90.39 13.06 -21.76
C ARG A 159 -91.58 13.15 -20.82
N ASN A 160 -91.35 13.49 -19.55
CA ASN A 160 -92.43 13.64 -18.57
C ASN A 160 -93.38 14.79 -18.91
N LEU A 161 -92.85 15.92 -19.39
CA LEU A 161 -93.67 17.07 -19.81
C LEU A 161 -94.52 16.74 -21.03
N ILE A 162 -93.93 16.07 -22.03
CA ILE A 162 -94.64 15.58 -23.22
C ILE A 162 -95.74 14.62 -22.78
N ALA A 163 -95.45 13.60 -21.96
CA ALA A 163 -96.44 12.63 -21.49
C ALA A 163 -97.61 13.28 -20.73
N LYS A 164 -97.37 14.36 -19.98
CA LYS A 164 -98.42 15.12 -19.26
C LYS A 164 -99.26 16.00 -20.18
N ASN A 165 -98.68 16.55 -21.25
CA ASN A 165 -99.37 17.44 -22.20
C ASN A 165 -99.92 16.70 -23.44
N HIS A 166 -99.68 15.39 -23.54
CA HIS A 166 -100.13 14.54 -24.63
C HIS A 166 -101.66 14.35 -24.54
N SER A 167 -102.39 14.98 -25.46
CA SER A 167 -103.84 14.86 -25.59
C SER A 167 -104.19 14.56 -27.05
N ALA A 168 -105.37 13.98 -27.30
CA ALA A 168 -105.80 13.61 -28.65
C ALA A 168 -105.82 14.79 -29.65
N GLY A 169 -105.95 16.03 -29.16
CA GLY A 169 -105.85 17.24 -29.99
C GLY A 169 -104.40 17.60 -30.39
N ALA A 170 -103.43 17.35 -29.50
CA ALA A 170 -102.01 17.56 -29.79
C ALA A 170 -101.46 16.51 -30.78
N ASP A 171 -101.91 15.26 -30.68
CA ASP A 171 -101.54 14.19 -31.60
C ASP A 171 -101.95 14.48 -33.03
N LYS A 172 -103.19 14.94 -33.22
CA LYS A 172 -103.70 15.30 -34.55
C LYS A 172 -102.87 16.43 -35.18
N ALA A 173 -102.54 17.47 -34.42
CA ALA A 173 -101.71 18.57 -34.90
C ALA A 173 -100.26 18.13 -35.26
N LEU A 174 -99.67 17.20 -34.50
CA LEU A 174 -98.35 16.63 -34.80
C LEU A 174 -98.37 15.78 -36.07
N VAL A 175 -99.41 14.96 -36.26
CA VAL A 175 -99.59 14.13 -37.46
C VAL A 175 -99.81 15.00 -38.70
N ASP A 176 -100.68 15.99 -38.61
CA ASP A 176 -100.94 16.93 -39.71
C ASP A 176 -99.67 17.71 -40.09
N GLY A 177 -98.85 18.11 -39.10
CA GLY A 177 -97.55 18.77 -39.32
C GLY A 177 -96.49 17.85 -39.94
N ALA A 178 -96.42 16.58 -39.53
CA ALA A 178 -95.50 15.60 -40.12
C ALA A 178 -95.88 15.25 -41.57
N ILE A 179 -97.17 15.15 -41.87
CA ILE A 179 -97.68 14.96 -43.24
C ILE A 179 -97.36 16.20 -44.10
N ALA A 180 -97.56 17.42 -43.58
CA ALA A 180 -97.22 18.65 -44.28
C ALA A 180 -95.70 18.78 -44.56
N GLY A 181 -94.85 18.35 -43.63
CA GLY A 181 -93.38 18.35 -43.79
C GLY A 181 -92.82 17.28 -44.73
N LEU A 182 -93.63 16.29 -45.13
CA LEU A 182 -93.28 15.30 -46.15
C LEU A 182 -93.71 15.72 -47.56
N VAL A 183 -94.64 16.67 -47.67
CA VAL A 183 -95.20 17.19 -48.92
C VAL A 183 -94.43 18.44 -49.42
N ASN A 184 -93.49 18.94 -48.62
CA ASN A 184 -92.56 20.02 -48.96
C ASN A 184 -91.11 19.49 -48.95
#